data_AF-A0A9D6HQ40-F1
#
_entry.id   AF-A0A9D6HQ40-F1
#
_cell.length_a   1.000
_cell.length_b   1.000
_cell.length_c   1.000
_cell.angle_alpha   90.00
_cell.angle_beta   90.00
_cell.angle_gamma   90.00
#
_symmetry.space_group_name_H-M   'P 1'
#
loop_
_entity.id
_entity.type
_entity.pdbx_description
1 polymer ?
#
loop_
_entity_poly.entity_id
_entity_poly.type
_entity_poly.pdbx_seq_one_letter_code
_entity_poly.pdbx_strand_id
1 'polypeptide(L)'
;MPDTTRREFMLGEGGGTGGGSQNLYLGMGPAHPAMHGIIRIVAELDGETIVKADVEIGYLHRAFEKECEVGGWNNAIPYTDRLNYVSPLINNFGYASAVEKLLGIAITERCQYIRVIMSEISRICDHLTCVGATAMELGAFTVFLYMIKAREFLWELVEDVTGARLTISYGRVGGVKADLPDGFAGKVRGAFKQTREVLDEVHRLLTGNRIFMDRMIGVGALSREETIAYAITGP
;
A
#
# COMPACT_ATOMS: atom_id res chain seq x y z
N MET A 1 0.11 6.10 -45.19
CA MET A 1 1.58 5.97 -45.08
C MET A 1 1.92 6.07 -43.61
N PRO A 2 2.56 5.06 -43.03
CA PRO A 2 2.81 5.00 -41.59
C PRO A 2 4.09 5.80 -41.30
N ASP A 3 3.98 6.90 -40.58
CA ASP A 3 5.16 7.57 -40.05
C ASP A 3 4.83 8.21 -38.71
N THR A 4 5.34 7.57 -37.65
CA THR A 4 5.70 8.14 -36.34
C THR A 4 6.10 6.96 -35.46
N THR A 5 7.17 6.27 -35.88
CA THR A 5 7.90 5.37 -34.99
C THR A 5 8.49 6.25 -33.90
N ARG A 6 7.85 6.31 -32.72
CA ARG A 6 8.45 6.84 -31.48
C ARG A 6 9.76 6.08 -31.29
N ARG A 7 10.89 6.72 -31.58
CA ARG A 7 12.21 6.20 -31.24
C ARG A 7 12.35 6.30 -29.73
N GLU A 8 12.21 5.17 -29.03
CA GLU A 8 12.77 5.02 -27.70
C GLU A 8 14.28 5.17 -27.84
N PHE A 9 14.82 6.28 -27.34
CA PHE A 9 16.26 6.47 -27.25
C PHE A 9 16.80 5.55 -26.16
N MET A 10 17.34 4.41 -26.58
CA MET A 10 18.32 3.65 -25.80
C MET A 10 19.61 4.47 -25.74
N LEU A 11 20.17 4.61 -24.53
CA LEU A 11 21.41 5.34 -24.23
C LEU A 11 22.49 5.14 -25.33
N GLY A 12 22.88 6.21 -26.03
CA GLY A 12 24.09 6.19 -26.86
C GLY A 12 24.15 7.02 -28.15
N GLU A 13 23.09 7.68 -28.64
CA GLU A 13 23.18 8.47 -29.88
C GLU A 13 23.01 9.98 -29.65
N GLY A 14 24.06 10.60 -29.09
CA GLY A 14 24.23 12.05 -29.06
C GLY A 14 25.08 12.53 -30.24
N GLY A 15 24.48 12.63 -31.43
CA GLY A 15 25.10 13.31 -32.58
C GLY A 15 24.65 14.76 -32.65
N GLY A 16 25.38 15.70 -32.05
CA GLY A 16 25.08 17.12 -32.19
C GLY A 16 26.00 18.05 -31.40
N THR A 17 26.93 18.69 -32.09
CA THR A 17 27.67 19.87 -31.62
C THR A 17 26.73 21.10 -31.59
N GLY A 18 26.24 21.51 -30.42
CA GLY A 18 25.44 22.73 -30.27
C GLY A 18 25.07 23.02 -28.82
N GLY A 19 25.41 24.21 -28.31
CA GLY A 19 25.29 24.61 -26.91
C GLY A 19 23.87 24.89 -26.40
N GLY A 20 23.05 23.85 -26.28
CA GLY A 20 21.82 23.85 -25.47
C GLY A 20 21.85 22.72 -24.44
N SER A 21 21.29 22.93 -23.23
CA SER A 21 21.12 21.84 -22.25
C SER A 21 20.28 20.74 -22.88
N GLN A 22 20.84 19.53 -23.06
CA GLN A 22 20.07 18.38 -23.49
C GLN A 22 19.55 17.67 -22.24
N ASN A 23 18.24 17.70 -22.06
CA ASN A 23 17.59 16.95 -20.98
C ASN A 23 17.83 15.45 -21.19
N LEU A 24 18.17 14.76 -20.10
CA LEU A 24 18.35 13.31 -20.08
C LEU A 24 17.00 12.63 -19.76
N TYR A 25 16.58 11.69 -20.60
CA TYR A 25 15.43 10.84 -20.28
C TYR A 25 15.91 9.55 -19.59
N LEU A 26 15.41 9.30 -18.39
CA LEU A 26 15.73 8.12 -17.58
C LEU A 26 14.46 7.30 -17.31
N GLY A 27 14.50 6.03 -17.70
CA GLY A 27 13.46 5.06 -17.32
C GLY A 27 13.82 4.33 -16.02
N MET A 28 12.94 4.40 -15.02
CA MET A 28 13.03 3.64 -13.78
C MET A 28 11.87 2.63 -13.71
N GLY A 29 12.18 1.36 -13.40
CA GLY A 29 11.21 0.27 -13.46
C GLY A 29 11.10 -0.37 -14.86
N PRO A 30 10.17 -1.32 -15.09
CA PRO A 30 9.15 -1.79 -14.14
C PRO A 30 9.68 -2.72 -13.05
N ALA A 31 10.89 -3.26 -13.23
CA ALA A 31 11.57 -4.11 -12.25
C ALA A 31 12.73 -3.35 -11.59
N HIS A 32 12.43 -2.61 -10.52
CA HIS A 32 13.43 -1.95 -9.69
C HIS A 32 13.00 -2.02 -8.21
N PRO A 33 13.93 -2.26 -7.25
CA PRO A 33 13.59 -2.45 -5.84
C PRO A 33 12.72 -1.34 -5.24
N ALA A 34 13.02 -0.08 -5.59
CA ALA A 34 12.31 1.10 -5.08
C ALA A 34 10.85 1.26 -5.51
N MET A 35 10.35 0.42 -6.44
CA MET A 35 9.00 0.59 -7.01
C MET A 35 7.91 -0.10 -6.17
N HIS A 36 8.27 -0.96 -5.20
CA HIS A 36 7.34 -1.69 -4.32
C HIS A 36 6.09 -2.25 -5.03
N GLY A 37 6.30 -2.84 -6.20
CA GLY A 37 5.23 -3.19 -7.13
C GLY A 37 5.76 -3.17 -8.56
N ILE A 38 4.87 -2.93 -9.53
CA ILE A 38 5.24 -2.86 -10.94
C ILE A 38 4.71 -1.55 -11.52
N ILE A 39 5.57 -0.54 -11.54
CA ILE A 39 5.34 0.77 -12.14
C ILE A 39 6.57 1.17 -12.93
N ARG A 40 6.39 1.87 -14.05
CA ARG A 40 7.49 2.45 -14.85
C ARG A 40 7.38 3.96 -14.77
N ILE A 41 8.48 4.62 -14.42
CA ILE A 41 8.56 6.08 -14.36
C ILE A 41 9.56 6.52 -15.42
N VAL A 42 9.12 7.34 -16.35
CA VAL A 42 9.98 7.99 -17.35
C VAL A 42 10.22 9.42 -16.89
N ALA A 43 11.41 9.69 -16.37
CA ALA A 43 11.81 10.99 -15.85
C ALA A 43 12.64 11.76 -16.89
N GLU A 44 12.34 13.04 -17.06
CA GLU A 44 13.14 14.00 -17.80
C GLU A 44 13.97 14.83 -16.82
N LEU A 45 15.30 14.78 -16.98
CA LEU A 45 16.27 15.33 -16.06
C LEU A 45 17.05 16.48 -16.71
N ASP A 46 17.17 17.59 -16.00
CA ASP A 46 18.17 18.64 -16.26
C ASP A 46 19.23 18.55 -15.16
N GLY A 47 20.34 17.88 -15.48
CA GLY A 47 21.34 17.47 -14.48
C GLY A 47 20.73 16.51 -13.44
N GLU A 48 20.67 16.97 -12.18
CA GLU A 48 20.08 16.22 -11.05
C GLU A 48 18.62 16.57 -10.78
N THR A 49 18.07 17.56 -11.50
CA THR A 49 16.70 18.05 -11.27
C THR A 49 15.71 17.33 -12.18
N ILE A 50 14.64 16.78 -11.59
CA ILE A 50 13.51 16.23 -12.34
C ILE A 50 12.65 17.39 -12.84
N VAL A 51 12.57 17.56 -14.17
CA VAL A 51 11.73 18.59 -14.81
C VAL A 51 10.34 18.03 -15.10
N LYS A 52 10.26 16.75 -15.47
CA LYS A 52 9.01 16.05 -15.76
C LYS A 52 9.13 14.58 -15.36
N ALA A 53 8.03 13.98 -14.92
CA ALA A 53 7.92 12.55 -14.71
C ALA A 53 6.59 12.04 -15.27
N ASP A 54 6.67 11.14 -16.24
CA ASP A 54 5.51 10.41 -16.76
C ASP A 54 5.47 9.03 -16.08
N VAL A 55 4.39 8.75 -15.34
CA VAL A 55 4.22 7.49 -14.59
C VAL A 55 3.31 6.55 -15.39
N GLU A 56 3.89 5.45 -15.86
CA GLU A 56 3.19 4.37 -16.55
C GLU A 56 2.73 3.31 -15.52
N ILE A 57 1.42 3.24 -15.33
CA ILE A 57 0.73 2.24 -14.49
C ILE A 57 0.01 1.20 -15.36
N GLY A 58 -0.51 0.15 -14.73
CA GLY A 58 -1.37 -0.85 -15.38
C GLY A 58 -0.71 -2.21 -15.64
N TYR A 59 0.58 -2.36 -15.34
CA TYR A 59 1.27 -3.67 -15.42
C TYR A 59 0.67 -4.74 -14.49
N LEU A 60 -0.05 -4.32 -13.45
CA LEU A 60 -0.77 -5.18 -12.50
C LEU A 60 -2.30 -5.20 -12.74
N HIS A 61 -2.76 -4.59 -13.83
CA HIS A 61 -4.17 -4.60 -14.21
C HIS A 61 -4.60 -6.01 -14.61
N ARG A 62 -5.63 -6.52 -13.95
CA ARG A 62 -6.15 -7.89 -14.14
C ARG A 62 -7.65 -7.91 -14.42
N ALA A 63 -8.22 -6.77 -14.85
CA ALA A 63 -9.63 -6.61 -15.13
C ALA A 63 -10.57 -7.11 -14.01
N PHE A 64 -10.21 -6.89 -12.74
CA PHE A 64 -10.97 -7.36 -11.58
C PHE A 64 -12.44 -6.91 -11.60
N GLU A 65 -12.68 -5.67 -12.00
CA GLU A 65 -14.03 -5.13 -12.14
C GLU A 65 -14.86 -5.95 -13.14
N LYS A 66 -14.25 -6.34 -14.27
CA LYS A 66 -14.92 -7.12 -15.31
C LYS A 66 -15.26 -8.53 -14.83
N GLU A 67 -14.34 -9.18 -14.14
CA GLU A 67 -14.55 -10.51 -13.57
C GLU A 67 -15.66 -10.52 -12.51
N CYS A 68 -15.78 -9.42 -11.74
CA CYS A 68 -16.82 -9.29 -10.71
C CYS A 68 -18.24 -9.15 -11.30
N GLU A 69 -18.40 -8.85 -12.59
CA GLU A 69 -19.72 -8.75 -13.24
C GLU A 69 -20.41 -10.11 -13.42
N VAL A 70 -19.64 -11.20 -13.49
CA VAL A 70 -20.17 -12.54 -13.84
C VAL A 70 -20.71 -13.30 -12.62
N GLY A 71 -20.31 -12.89 -11.41
CA GLY A 71 -20.61 -13.59 -10.15
C GLY A 71 -21.62 -12.87 -9.25
N GLY A 72 -22.14 -13.59 -8.26
CA GLY A 72 -22.90 -12.97 -7.17
C GLY A 72 -22.01 -12.13 -6.25
N TRP A 73 -22.60 -11.27 -5.41
CA TRP A 73 -21.86 -10.32 -4.58
C TRP A 73 -20.73 -10.93 -3.73
N ASN A 74 -20.93 -12.12 -3.17
CA ASN A 74 -19.91 -12.78 -2.35
C ASN A 74 -18.75 -13.39 -3.17
N ASN A 75 -18.93 -13.59 -4.49
CA ASN A 75 -17.85 -14.05 -5.37
C ASN A 75 -16.79 -12.96 -5.61
N ALA A 76 -17.15 -11.70 -5.41
CA ALA A 76 -16.22 -10.57 -5.53
C ALA A 76 -15.27 -10.43 -4.31
N ILE A 77 -15.62 -11.02 -3.16
CA ILE A 77 -14.83 -10.87 -1.91
C ILE A 77 -13.36 -11.28 -2.06
N PRO A 78 -13.02 -12.42 -2.70
CA PRO A 78 -11.61 -12.76 -2.92
C PRO A 78 -10.86 -11.74 -3.79
N TYR A 79 -11.55 -10.99 -4.65
CA TYR A 79 -10.92 -9.93 -5.43
C TYR A 79 -10.63 -8.70 -4.58
N THR A 80 -11.49 -8.38 -3.61
CA THR A 80 -11.28 -7.25 -2.70
C THR A 80 -10.09 -7.46 -1.76
N ASP A 81 -9.78 -8.70 -1.38
CA ASP A 81 -8.53 -9.06 -0.67
C ASP A 81 -7.26 -8.63 -1.42
N ARG A 82 -7.34 -8.53 -2.75
CA ARG A 82 -6.17 -8.35 -3.64
C ARG A 82 -5.97 -6.91 -4.13
N LEU A 83 -6.81 -5.98 -3.67
CA LEU A 83 -6.71 -4.55 -4.03
C LEU A 83 -5.54 -3.89 -3.28
N ASN A 84 -5.64 -3.82 -1.96
CA ASN A 84 -4.51 -3.60 -1.06
C ASN A 84 -4.21 -4.92 -0.32
N TYR A 85 -3.11 -5.57 -0.71
CA TYR A 85 -2.70 -6.85 -0.15
C TYR A 85 -2.11 -6.76 1.26
N VAL A 86 -1.85 -5.56 1.77
CA VAL A 86 -1.32 -5.36 3.13
C VAL A 86 -2.46 -5.24 4.15
N SER A 87 -3.59 -4.65 3.75
CA SER A 87 -4.79 -4.46 4.59
C SER A 87 -6.07 -5.09 3.99
N PRO A 88 -6.08 -6.40 3.66
CA PRO A 88 -7.19 -7.01 2.92
C PRO A 88 -8.54 -6.99 3.66
N LEU A 89 -8.54 -6.97 5.01
CA LEU A 89 -9.78 -6.92 5.81
C LEU A 89 -10.57 -5.64 5.55
N ILE A 90 -9.87 -4.50 5.45
CA ILE A 90 -10.50 -3.19 5.26
C ILE A 90 -11.18 -3.13 3.89
N ASN A 91 -10.55 -3.70 2.85
CA ASN A 91 -11.15 -3.76 1.51
C ASN A 91 -12.42 -4.62 1.50
N ASN A 92 -12.37 -5.79 2.13
CA ASN A 92 -13.54 -6.67 2.26
C ASN A 92 -14.69 -5.98 2.96
N PHE A 93 -14.42 -5.33 4.09
CA PHE A 93 -15.45 -4.67 4.87
C PHE A 93 -15.98 -3.42 4.16
N GLY A 94 -15.14 -2.68 3.45
CA GLY A 94 -15.55 -1.56 2.61
C GLY A 94 -16.54 -1.99 1.53
N TYR A 95 -16.19 -3.03 0.76
CA TYR A 95 -17.06 -3.61 -0.25
C TYR A 95 -18.35 -4.19 0.34
N ALA A 96 -18.25 -5.02 1.37
CA ALA A 96 -19.41 -5.63 2.01
C ALA A 96 -20.38 -4.57 2.56
N SER A 97 -19.86 -3.50 3.17
CA SER A 97 -20.68 -2.39 3.70
C SER A 97 -21.37 -1.60 2.59
N ALA A 98 -20.73 -1.44 1.43
CA ALA A 98 -21.36 -0.80 0.26
C ALA A 98 -22.54 -1.62 -0.26
N VAL A 99 -22.37 -2.95 -0.38
CA VAL A 99 -23.45 -3.85 -0.80
C VAL A 99 -24.56 -3.94 0.24
N GLU A 100 -24.22 -4.00 1.53
CA GLU A 100 -25.19 -4.01 2.63
C GLU A 100 -26.05 -2.74 2.65
N LYS A 101 -25.42 -1.58 2.44
CA LYS A 101 -26.12 -0.29 2.33
C LYS A 101 -27.06 -0.28 1.12
N LEU A 102 -26.63 -0.82 -0.02
CA LEU A 102 -27.46 -0.94 -1.22
C LEU A 102 -28.69 -1.83 -0.98
N LEU A 103 -28.54 -2.93 -0.25
CA LEU A 103 -29.60 -3.90 0.03
C LEU A 103 -30.44 -3.56 1.28
N GLY A 104 -30.10 -2.51 2.02
CA GLY A 104 -30.77 -2.15 3.28
C GLY A 104 -30.56 -3.17 4.41
N ILE A 105 -29.45 -3.90 4.40
CA ILE A 105 -29.13 -4.93 5.39
C ILE A 105 -28.38 -4.31 6.56
N ALA A 106 -28.91 -4.47 7.77
CA ALA A 106 -28.21 -4.12 9.00
C ALA A 106 -27.53 -5.36 9.59
N ILE A 107 -26.21 -5.31 9.77
CA ILE A 107 -25.45 -6.37 10.44
C ILE A 107 -25.63 -6.31 11.96
N THR A 108 -25.48 -7.45 12.63
CA THR A 108 -25.58 -7.51 14.09
C THR A 108 -24.48 -6.68 14.77
N GLU A 109 -24.77 -6.18 15.97
CA GLU A 109 -23.81 -5.38 16.76
C GLU A 109 -22.47 -6.12 16.94
N ARG A 110 -22.51 -7.43 17.20
CA ARG A 110 -21.30 -8.27 17.30
C ARG A 110 -20.47 -8.23 16.01
N CYS A 111 -21.08 -8.30 14.84
CA CYS A 111 -20.36 -8.20 13.57
C CYS A 111 -19.71 -6.81 13.39
N GLN A 112 -20.37 -5.74 13.85
CA GLN A 112 -19.81 -4.38 13.78
C GLN A 112 -18.52 -4.28 14.61
N TYR A 113 -18.55 -4.73 15.87
CA TYR A 113 -17.37 -4.74 16.73
C TYR A 113 -16.23 -5.57 16.15
N ILE A 114 -16.52 -6.77 15.65
CA ILE A 114 -15.51 -7.63 15.02
C ILE A 114 -14.87 -6.92 13.81
N ARG A 115 -15.69 -6.30 12.94
CA ARG A 115 -15.17 -5.55 11.78
C ARG A 115 -14.27 -4.41 12.21
N VAL A 116 -14.63 -3.65 13.25
CA VAL A 116 -13.78 -2.56 13.77
C VAL A 116 -12.46 -3.10 14.30
N ILE A 117 -12.48 -4.11 15.18
CA ILE A 117 -11.27 -4.70 15.76
C ILE A 117 -10.33 -5.20 14.67
N MET A 118 -10.87 -5.98 13.72
CA MET A 118 -10.09 -6.55 12.63
C MET A 118 -9.60 -5.48 11.65
N SER A 119 -10.37 -4.41 11.41
CA SER A 119 -9.94 -3.26 10.58
C SER A 119 -8.76 -2.53 11.21
N GLU A 120 -8.81 -2.27 12.52
CA GLU A 120 -7.71 -1.57 13.20
C GLU A 120 -6.44 -2.41 13.25
N ILE A 121 -6.54 -3.74 13.43
CA ILE A 121 -5.39 -4.64 13.29
C ILE A 121 -4.79 -4.52 11.89
N SER A 122 -5.61 -4.58 10.83
CA SER A 122 -5.13 -4.41 9.45
C SER A 122 -4.54 -3.02 9.18
N ARG A 123 -5.12 -1.96 9.75
CA ARG A 123 -4.61 -0.58 9.62
C ARG A 123 -3.22 -0.46 10.21
N ILE A 124 -2.99 -1.04 11.39
CA ILE A 124 -1.67 -1.05 12.03
C ILE A 124 -0.67 -1.83 11.16
N CYS A 125 -1.03 -3.01 10.65
CA CYS A 125 -0.18 -3.77 9.73
C CYS A 125 0.21 -2.97 8.48
N ASP A 126 -0.72 -2.18 7.93
CA ASP A 126 -0.48 -1.33 6.77
C ASP A 126 0.55 -0.24 7.07
N HIS A 127 0.36 0.48 8.19
CA HIS A 127 1.31 1.50 8.63
C HIS A 127 2.69 0.94 8.97
N LEU A 128 2.77 -0.22 9.63
CA LEU A 128 4.05 -0.89 9.91
C LEU A 128 4.79 -1.22 8.62
N THR A 129 4.07 -1.72 7.61
CA THR A 129 4.67 -2.04 6.30
C THR A 129 5.11 -0.78 5.57
N CYS A 130 4.26 0.25 5.54
CA CYS A 130 4.55 1.53 4.89
C CYS A 130 5.79 2.21 5.49
N VAL A 131 5.81 2.41 6.81
CA VAL A 131 6.95 3.05 7.51
C VAL A 131 8.22 2.20 7.38
N GLY A 132 8.10 0.87 7.51
CA GLY A 132 9.22 -0.04 7.33
C GLY A 132 9.83 0.06 5.93
N ALA A 133 8.99 0.04 4.89
CA ALA A 133 9.42 0.16 3.50
C ALA A 133 10.08 1.53 3.24
N THR A 134 9.47 2.63 3.68
CA THR A 134 10.06 3.97 3.55
C THR A 134 11.44 4.05 4.23
N ALA A 135 11.59 3.47 5.42
CA ALA A 135 12.88 3.43 6.11
C ALA A 135 13.92 2.61 5.32
N MET A 136 13.52 1.48 4.73
CA MET A 136 14.38 0.65 3.89
C MET A 136 14.92 1.40 2.67
N GLU A 137 14.06 2.15 1.97
CA GLU A 137 14.43 2.94 0.78
C GLU A 137 15.42 4.07 1.11
N LEU A 138 15.42 4.54 2.36
CA LEU A 138 16.40 5.50 2.87
C LEU A 138 17.66 4.83 3.46
N GLY A 139 17.76 3.50 3.38
CA GLY A 139 18.92 2.71 3.78
C GLY A 139 18.84 2.09 5.20
N ALA A 140 17.75 2.32 5.95
CA ALA A 140 17.59 1.81 7.31
C ALA A 140 16.99 0.38 7.33
N PHE A 141 17.75 -0.59 6.83
CA PHE A 141 17.29 -1.98 6.68
C PHE A 141 16.89 -2.67 8.00
N THR A 142 17.58 -2.37 9.12
CA THR A 142 17.24 -2.92 10.44
C THR A 142 15.83 -2.52 10.88
N VAL A 143 15.43 -1.28 10.61
CA VAL A 143 14.09 -0.76 10.95
C VAL A 143 13.02 -1.53 10.18
N PHE A 144 13.26 -1.81 8.90
CA PHE A 144 12.35 -2.64 8.10
C PHE A 144 12.15 -4.02 8.71
N LEU A 145 13.23 -4.73 9.08
CA LEU A 145 13.13 -6.05 9.71
C LEU A 145 12.34 -6.02 11.03
N TYR A 146 12.53 -4.97 11.84
CA TYR A 146 11.81 -4.81 13.10
C TYR A 146 10.32 -4.55 12.87
N MET A 147 9.99 -3.67 11.93
CA MET A 147 8.60 -3.38 11.58
C MET A 147 7.88 -4.59 10.98
N ILE A 148 8.56 -5.39 10.14
CA ILE A 148 8.00 -6.64 9.63
C ILE A 148 7.80 -7.66 10.77
N LYS A 149 8.75 -7.80 11.70
CA LYS A 149 8.57 -8.64 12.89
C LYS A 149 7.34 -8.21 13.72
N ALA A 150 7.16 -6.91 13.94
CA ALA A 150 6.03 -6.37 14.68
C ALA A 150 4.69 -6.65 13.98
N ARG A 151 4.69 -6.62 12.64
CA ARG A 151 3.54 -6.97 11.81
C ARG A 151 3.22 -8.47 11.88
N GLU A 152 4.23 -9.34 11.98
CA GLU A 152 3.96 -10.78 12.08
C GLU A 152 3.16 -11.15 13.34
N PHE A 153 3.38 -10.49 14.48
CA PHE A 153 2.57 -10.68 15.69
C PHE A 153 1.07 -10.39 15.46
N LEU A 154 0.77 -9.43 14.60
CA LEU A 154 -0.60 -9.06 14.23
C LEU A 154 -1.16 -9.99 13.15
N TRP A 155 -0.32 -10.46 12.24
CA TRP A 155 -0.71 -11.44 11.21
C TRP A 155 -1.04 -12.81 11.79
N GLU A 156 -0.42 -13.22 12.90
CA GLU A 156 -0.84 -14.41 13.65
C GLU A 156 -2.28 -14.31 14.14
N LEU A 157 -2.72 -13.11 14.58
CA LEU A 157 -4.13 -12.87 14.96
C LEU A 157 -5.07 -12.97 13.75
N VAL A 158 -4.63 -12.49 12.59
CA VAL A 158 -5.41 -12.58 11.35
C VAL A 158 -5.52 -14.04 10.89
N GLU A 159 -4.44 -14.80 10.99
CA GLU A 159 -4.42 -16.23 10.68
C GLU A 159 -5.36 -17.01 11.61
N ASP A 160 -5.31 -16.74 12.91
CA ASP A 160 -6.19 -17.36 13.92
C ASP A 160 -7.68 -17.15 13.61
N VAL A 161 -8.07 -15.98 13.10
CA VAL A 161 -9.46 -15.63 12.82
C VAL A 161 -9.93 -16.12 11.44
N THR A 162 -9.06 -16.03 10.44
CA THR A 162 -9.46 -16.21 9.04
C THR A 162 -9.03 -17.55 8.43
N GLY A 163 -8.03 -18.20 9.04
CA GLY A 163 -7.36 -19.40 8.54
C GLY A 163 -6.33 -19.13 7.44
N ALA A 164 -6.05 -17.86 7.13
CA ALA A 164 -5.07 -17.46 6.12
C ALA A 164 -4.38 -16.14 6.53
N ARG A 165 -3.20 -15.87 5.96
CA ARG A 165 -2.43 -14.64 6.27
C ARG A 165 -2.68 -13.51 5.29
N LEU A 166 -2.86 -13.85 4.00
CA LEU A 166 -2.94 -12.87 2.91
C LEU A 166 -4.29 -12.93 2.18
N THR A 167 -4.68 -14.10 1.69
CA THR A 167 -5.97 -14.33 1.00
C THR A 167 -7.03 -14.77 2.01
N ILE A 168 -7.49 -13.83 2.82
CA ILE A 168 -8.27 -14.08 4.02
C ILE A 168 -9.76 -14.35 3.77
N SER A 169 -10.35 -13.68 2.78
CA SER A 169 -11.78 -13.74 2.42
C SER A 169 -12.68 -13.91 3.64
N TYR A 170 -12.54 -13.04 4.66
CA TYR A 170 -13.23 -13.16 5.95
C TYR A 170 -14.52 -12.33 6.02
N GLY A 171 -14.52 -11.14 5.41
CA GLY A 171 -15.73 -10.33 5.27
C GLY A 171 -16.75 -11.03 4.36
N ARG A 172 -18.03 -10.94 4.72
CA ARG A 172 -19.13 -11.41 3.88
C ARG A 172 -20.20 -10.35 3.85
N VAL A 173 -20.92 -10.27 2.72
CA VAL A 173 -22.15 -9.47 2.66
C VAL A 173 -23.13 -10.06 3.67
N GLY A 174 -23.53 -9.26 4.66
CA GLY A 174 -24.36 -9.66 5.79
C GLY A 174 -23.61 -9.90 7.11
N GLY A 175 -22.27 -9.70 7.17
CA GLY A 175 -21.51 -9.79 8.42
C GLY A 175 -20.09 -10.31 8.25
N VAL A 176 -19.75 -11.39 8.94
CA VAL A 176 -18.43 -12.04 8.93
C VAL A 176 -18.58 -13.55 8.74
N LYS A 177 -17.56 -14.21 8.18
CA LYS A 177 -17.57 -15.66 7.89
C LYS A 177 -17.72 -16.53 9.14
N ALA A 178 -17.03 -16.16 10.22
CA ALA A 178 -16.99 -16.89 11.48
C ALA A 178 -16.73 -15.93 12.64
N ASP A 179 -17.12 -16.31 13.84
CA ASP A 179 -16.83 -15.55 15.05
C ASP A 179 -15.34 -15.61 15.43
N LEU A 180 -14.90 -14.74 16.34
CA LEU A 180 -13.55 -14.75 16.90
C LEU A 180 -13.30 -16.03 17.71
N PRO A 181 -12.09 -16.60 17.65
CA PRO A 181 -11.76 -17.82 18.40
C PRO A 181 -11.69 -17.57 19.91
N ASP A 182 -11.82 -18.64 20.68
CA ASP A 182 -11.71 -18.58 22.14
C ASP A 182 -10.35 -18.02 22.58
N GLY A 183 -10.36 -17.12 23.57
CA GLY A 183 -9.15 -16.49 24.09
C GLY A 183 -8.53 -15.41 23.20
N PHE A 184 -9.16 -15.03 22.09
CA PHE A 184 -8.64 -14.02 21.15
C PHE A 184 -8.25 -12.70 21.84
N ALA A 185 -9.06 -12.21 22.77
CA ALA A 185 -8.77 -10.97 23.50
C ALA A 185 -7.44 -11.02 24.28
N GLY A 186 -7.07 -12.18 24.82
CA GLY A 186 -5.77 -12.37 25.49
C GLY A 186 -4.61 -12.30 24.50
N LYS A 187 -4.75 -12.98 23.35
CA LYS A 187 -3.76 -12.95 22.27
C LYS A 187 -3.55 -11.54 21.72
N VAL A 188 -4.64 -10.80 21.48
CA VAL A 188 -4.59 -9.39 21.05
C VAL A 188 -3.78 -8.54 22.02
N ARG A 189 -4.04 -8.64 23.33
CA ARG A 189 -3.28 -7.88 24.34
C ARG A 189 -1.79 -8.22 24.32
N GLY A 190 -1.44 -9.49 24.15
CA GLY A 190 -0.06 -9.96 24.03
C GLY A 190 0.63 -9.38 22.80
N ALA A 191 0.02 -9.53 21.62
CA ALA A 191 0.56 -9.01 20.37
C ALA A 191 0.76 -7.49 20.42
N PHE A 192 -0.22 -6.73 20.91
CA PHE A 192 -0.09 -5.27 21.02
C PHE A 192 1.02 -4.84 21.99
N LYS A 193 1.25 -5.60 23.07
CA LYS A 193 2.39 -5.34 23.97
C LYS A 193 3.71 -5.51 23.21
N GLN A 194 3.89 -6.62 22.51
CA GLN A 194 5.11 -6.92 21.75
C GLN A 194 5.31 -5.93 20.60
N THR A 195 4.25 -5.57 19.87
CA THR A 195 4.30 -4.55 18.81
C THR A 195 4.74 -3.20 19.36
N ARG A 196 4.25 -2.78 20.54
CA ARG A 196 4.67 -1.51 21.16
C ARG A 196 6.14 -1.52 21.58
N GLU A 197 6.63 -2.61 22.16
CA GLU A 197 8.05 -2.74 22.52
C GLU A 197 8.95 -2.54 21.28
N VAL A 198 8.57 -3.15 20.14
CA VAL A 198 9.30 -2.97 18.88
C VAL A 198 9.17 -1.54 18.34
N LEU A 199 7.98 -0.92 18.45
CA LEU A 199 7.79 0.48 18.03
C LEU A 199 8.67 1.44 18.85
N ASP A 200 8.82 1.21 20.15
CA ASP A 200 9.69 2.03 21.01
C ASP A 200 11.17 1.89 20.62
N GLU A 201 11.60 0.70 20.20
CA GLU A 201 12.93 0.48 19.62
C GLU A 201 13.10 1.24 18.30
N VAL A 202 12.15 1.12 17.37
CA VAL A 202 12.23 1.81 16.07
C VAL A 202 12.18 3.33 16.24
N HIS A 203 11.36 3.85 17.16
CA HIS A 203 11.26 5.28 17.44
C HIS A 203 12.62 5.87 17.84
N ARG A 204 13.36 5.17 18.71
CA ARG A 204 14.72 5.55 19.13
C ARG A 204 15.73 5.54 17.99
N LEU A 205 15.53 4.66 16.99
CA LEU A 205 16.43 4.53 15.84
C LEU A 205 16.15 5.55 14.74
N LEU A 206 14.87 5.92 14.53
CA LEU A 206 14.43 6.64 13.33
C LEU A 206 14.02 8.09 13.59
N THR A 207 13.19 8.36 14.60
CA THR A 207 12.49 9.67 14.70
C THR A 207 13.43 10.84 14.96
N GLY A 208 14.45 10.66 15.79
CA GLY A 208 15.47 11.68 16.05
C GLY A 208 16.70 11.57 15.15
N ASN A 209 16.70 10.66 14.18
CA ASN A 209 17.87 10.41 13.35
C ASN A 209 18.06 11.56 12.34
N ARG A 210 19.21 12.22 12.41
CA ARG A 210 19.53 13.35 11.54
C ARG A 210 19.49 12.98 10.05
N ILE A 211 20.02 11.82 9.65
CA ILE A 211 20.03 11.40 8.25
C ILE A 211 18.59 11.20 7.76
N PHE A 212 17.74 10.56 8.56
CA PHE A 212 16.33 10.37 8.21
C PHE A 212 15.60 11.71 8.08
N MET A 213 15.79 12.62 9.03
CA MET A 213 15.19 13.96 8.98
C MET A 213 15.68 14.78 7.78
N ASP A 214 16.99 14.83 7.54
CA ASP A 214 17.60 15.58 6.42
C ASP A 214 17.10 15.06 5.05
N ARG A 215 16.67 13.79 4.97
CA ARG A 215 16.15 13.17 3.74
C ARG A 215 14.64 13.30 3.55
N MET A 216 13.88 13.59 4.61
CA MET A 216 12.41 13.65 4.58
C MET A 216 11.86 15.08 4.69
N ILE A 217 12.54 15.96 5.45
CA ILE A 217 12.08 17.32 5.66
C ILE A 217 12.26 18.14 4.38
N GLY A 218 11.19 18.80 3.95
CA GLY A 218 11.19 19.66 2.75
C GLY A 218 10.99 18.91 1.43
N VAL A 219 10.72 17.61 1.47
CA VAL A 219 10.44 16.78 0.29
C VAL A 219 8.93 16.53 0.15
N GLY A 220 8.40 16.60 -1.07
CA GLY A 220 6.99 16.28 -1.35
C GLY A 220 5.97 17.24 -0.72
N ALA A 221 6.37 18.49 -0.46
CA ALA A 221 5.50 19.49 0.11
C ALA A 221 4.35 19.82 -0.86
N LEU A 222 3.12 19.80 -0.34
CA LEU A 222 1.91 20.15 -1.07
C LEU A 222 1.15 21.23 -0.30
N SER A 223 0.66 22.24 -1.01
CA SER A 223 -0.28 23.22 -0.44
C SER A 223 -1.64 22.58 -0.19
N ARG A 224 -2.46 23.26 0.62
CA ARG A 224 -3.83 22.83 0.88
C ARG A 224 -4.65 22.83 -0.40
N GLU A 225 -4.45 23.85 -1.23
CA GLU A 225 -5.14 24.03 -2.50
C GLU A 225 -4.81 22.90 -3.48
N GLU A 226 -3.53 22.53 -3.60
CA GLU A 226 -3.08 21.39 -4.43
C GLU A 226 -3.64 20.06 -3.93
N THR A 227 -3.58 19.83 -2.61
CA THR A 227 -4.09 18.61 -1.97
C THR A 227 -5.57 18.38 -2.31
N ILE A 228 -6.37 19.45 -2.26
CA ILE A 228 -7.79 19.40 -2.62
C ILE A 228 -7.97 19.21 -4.13
N ALA A 229 -7.22 19.95 -4.95
CA ALA A 229 -7.33 19.89 -6.41
C ALA A 229 -6.98 18.49 -6.96
N TYR A 230 -6.05 17.78 -6.33
CA TYR A 230 -5.65 16.42 -6.69
C TYR A 230 -6.44 15.31 -5.97
N ALA A 231 -7.45 15.66 -5.17
CA ALA A 231 -8.29 14.72 -4.43
C ALA A 231 -7.49 13.73 -3.55
N ILE A 232 -6.41 14.22 -2.92
CA ILE A 232 -5.60 13.43 -1.99
C ILE A 232 -6.40 13.19 -0.70
N THR A 233 -6.37 11.95 -0.20
CA THR A 233 -7.12 11.54 1.00
C THR A 233 -6.24 10.70 1.93
N GLY A 234 -6.50 10.77 3.24
CA GLY A 234 -5.68 10.07 4.23
C GLY A 234 -4.43 10.84 4.64
N PRO A 235 -3.41 10.15 5.20
CA PRO A 235 -2.13 10.73 5.58
C PRO A 235 -1.26 11.14 4.39
#